data_AF-T1C9F9-F1
#
_entry.id   AF-T1C9F9-F1
#
_cell.length_a   1.000
_cell.length_b   1.000
_cell.length_c   1.000
_cell.angle_alpha   90.00
_cell.angle_beta   90.00
_cell.angle_gamma   90.00
#
_symmetry.space_group_name_H-M   'P 1'
#
loop_
_entity.id
_entity.type
_entity.pdbx_description
1 polymer ?
#
loop_
_entity_poly.entity_id
_entity_poly.type
_entity_poly.pdbx_seq_one_letter_code
_entity_poly.pdbx_strand_id
1 'polypeptide(L)'
;FHSKRISRIHHVLIAMPVVGALWLAGAVAITGAPPFGLFLSELTILRAGLAGQNAWAAYLMLVLLVVIFVGFLNHFRAMYFGESAQAAAATTRWRPTPSERIWCVLPMWLALLPILILGLWWPSAFSHYFNVIAAELGQGLR
;
A
#
# COMPACT_ATOMS: atom_id res chain seq x y z
N PHE A 1 -0.66 5.39 -24.46
CA PHE A 1 -1.16 6.60 -23.75
C PHE A 1 -0.05 7.64 -23.69
N HIS A 2 -0.24 8.85 -24.22
CA HIS A 2 0.77 9.94 -24.27
C HIS A 2 0.36 11.14 -23.39
N SER A 3 -0.12 10.89 -22.17
CA SER A 3 -0.44 11.97 -21.21
C SER A 3 -0.25 11.51 -19.77
N LYS A 4 0.50 12.30 -18.98
CA LYS A 4 0.88 12.09 -17.57
C LYS A 4 -0.07 12.79 -16.57
N ARG A 5 -1.31 13.11 -16.96
CA ARG A 5 -2.25 13.85 -16.09
C ARG A 5 -3.23 12.90 -15.39
N ILE A 6 -3.08 12.81 -14.06
CA ILE A 6 -3.95 12.06 -13.14
C ILE A 6 -5.42 12.49 -13.27
N SER A 7 -5.69 13.75 -13.62
CA SER A 7 -7.03 14.33 -13.77
C SER A 7 -7.86 13.78 -14.96
N ARG A 8 -7.35 12.81 -15.72
CA ARG A 8 -8.07 12.13 -16.82
C ARG A 8 -8.28 10.63 -16.59
N ILE A 9 -7.84 10.10 -15.45
CA ILE A 9 -7.94 8.68 -15.14
C ILE A 9 -9.14 8.48 -14.20
N HIS A 10 -10.33 8.32 -14.79
CA HIS A 10 -11.56 7.93 -14.09
C HIS A 10 -12.10 6.64 -14.72
N HIS A 11 -12.83 5.82 -13.95
CA HIS A 11 -13.39 4.52 -14.38
C HIS A 11 -12.38 3.40 -14.74
N VAL A 12 -11.20 3.36 -14.08
CA VAL A 12 -10.24 2.25 -14.25
C VAL A 12 -10.84 0.89 -13.88
N LEU A 13 -11.71 0.82 -12.87
CA LEU A 13 -12.39 -0.42 -12.49
C LEU A 13 -13.38 -0.95 -13.53
N ILE A 14 -14.05 -0.08 -14.29
CA ILE A 14 -15.08 -0.51 -15.26
C ILE A 14 -14.41 -0.97 -16.56
N ALA A 15 -13.34 -0.29 -16.98
CA ALA A 15 -12.58 -0.66 -18.17
C ALA A 15 -11.59 -1.83 -17.92
N MET A 16 -10.99 -1.89 -16.72
CA MET A 16 -9.94 -2.84 -16.35
C MET A 16 -10.04 -3.23 -14.85
N PRO A 17 -11.03 -4.05 -14.46
CA PRO A 17 -11.31 -4.35 -13.06
C PRO A 17 -10.12 -4.97 -12.32
N VAL A 18 -9.35 -5.83 -12.99
CA VAL A 18 -8.17 -6.49 -12.41
C VAL A 18 -7.07 -5.47 -12.10
N VAL A 19 -6.72 -4.60 -13.05
CA VAL A 19 -5.65 -3.61 -12.85
C VAL A 19 -6.05 -2.58 -11.80
N GLY A 20 -7.31 -2.13 -11.81
CA GLY A 20 -7.84 -1.24 -10.78
C GLY A 20 -7.76 -1.86 -9.38
N ALA A 21 -8.19 -3.13 -9.24
CA ALA A 21 -8.12 -3.84 -7.97
C ALA A 21 -6.66 -4.05 -7.49
N LEU A 22 -5.73 -4.39 -8.37
CA LEU A 22 -4.30 -4.49 -8.03
C LEU A 22 -3.70 -3.14 -7.60
N TRP A 23 -4.09 -2.06 -8.28
CA TRP A 23 -3.65 -0.72 -7.91
C TRP A 23 -4.21 -0.31 -6.54
N LEU A 24 -5.49 -0.62 -6.27
CA LEU A 24 -6.08 -0.45 -4.93
C LEU A 24 -5.31 -1.24 -3.89
N ALA A 25 -5.06 -2.53 -4.14
CA ALA A 25 -4.41 -3.41 -3.20
C ALA A 25 -2.98 -2.95 -2.89
N GLY A 26 -2.21 -2.52 -3.89
CA GLY A 26 -0.87 -1.96 -3.69
C GLY A 26 -0.90 -0.65 -2.92
N ALA A 27 -1.88 0.20 -3.18
CA ALA A 27 -2.04 1.47 -2.51
C ALA A 27 -2.50 1.27 -1.04
N VAL A 28 -3.37 0.30 -0.75
CA VAL A 28 -3.69 -0.16 0.61
C VAL A 28 -2.45 -0.73 1.33
N ALA A 29 -1.61 -1.47 0.60
CA ALA A 29 -0.37 -2.02 1.14
C ALA A 29 0.62 -0.94 1.59
N ILE A 30 0.75 0.14 0.82
CA ILE A 30 1.64 1.26 1.15
C ILE A 30 1.11 2.07 2.33
N THR A 31 -0.21 2.23 2.46
CA THR A 31 -0.82 2.93 3.61
C THR A 31 -0.82 2.15 4.91
N GLY A 32 -0.25 0.95 4.93
CA GLY A 32 -0.18 0.14 6.14
C GLY A 32 -1.56 -0.28 6.64
N ALA A 33 -2.53 -0.56 5.77
CA ALA A 33 -3.80 -1.14 6.23
C ALA A 33 -3.65 -2.65 6.47
N PRO A 34 -4.44 -3.26 7.38
CA PRO A 34 -4.53 -4.73 7.47
C PRO A 34 -4.97 -5.26 6.11
N PRO A 35 -4.34 -6.29 5.48
CA PRO A 35 -3.51 -7.39 6.02
C PRO A 35 -2.01 -7.32 5.66
N PHE A 36 -1.45 -6.13 5.44
CA PHE A 36 -0.07 -5.98 4.97
C PHE A 36 0.95 -5.80 6.12
N GLY A 37 2.18 -6.23 5.89
CA GLY A 37 3.23 -6.22 6.92
C GLY A 37 3.62 -4.84 7.43
N LEU A 38 3.43 -3.78 6.62
CA LEU A 38 3.66 -2.39 7.03
C LEU A 38 2.83 -2.00 8.27
N PHE A 39 1.56 -2.44 8.34
CA PHE A 39 0.70 -2.22 9.50
C PHE A 39 1.31 -2.82 10.78
N LEU A 40 1.79 -4.06 10.70
CA LEU A 40 2.39 -4.75 11.85
C LEU A 40 3.68 -4.05 12.29
N SER A 41 4.46 -3.53 11.34
CA SER A 41 5.67 -2.76 11.62
C SER A 41 5.35 -1.48 12.40
N GLU A 42 4.39 -0.70 11.91
CA GLU A 42 3.95 0.55 12.57
C GLU A 42 3.36 0.28 13.95
N LEU A 43 2.54 -0.78 14.10
CA LEU A 43 1.99 -1.18 15.39
C LEU A 43 3.08 -1.62 16.38
N THR A 44 4.12 -2.31 15.89
CA THR A 44 5.25 -2.75 16.72
C THR A 44 6.07 -1.55 17.20
N ILE A 45 6.36 -0.61 16.31
CA ILE A 45 7.06 0.65 16.65
C ILE A 45 6.24 1.46 17.64
N LEU A 46 4.92 1.59 17.41
CA LEU A 46 4.03 2.30 18.31
C LEU A 46 4.00 1.67 19.70
N ARG A 47 3.89 0.34 19.79
CA ARG A 47 3.97 -0.38 21.07
C ARG A 47 5.29 -0.17 21.79
N ALA A 48 6.41 -0.25 21.07
CA ALA A 48 7.73 -0.01 21.64
C ALA A 48 7.90 1.44 22.12
N GLY A 49 7.39 2.41 21.36
CA GLY A 49 7.43 3.83 21.70
C GLY A 49 6.58 4.20 22.92
N LEU A 50 5.40 3.57 23.07
CA LEU A 50 4.52 3.76 24.23
C LEU A 50 5.11 3.18 25.52
N ALA A 51 5.91 2.11 25.42
CA ALA A 51 6.60 1.51 26.57
C ALA A 51 7.86 2.29 27.01
N GLY A 52 8.35 3.22 26.19
CA GLY A 52 9.53 4.04 26.46
C GLY A 52 9.22 5.33 27.21
N GLN A 53 10.27 6.06 27.60
CA GLN A 53 10.15 7.37 28.27
C GLN A 53 9.56 8.45 27.35
N ASN A 54 9.66 8.29 26.02
CA ASN A 54 9.22 9.27 25.02
C ASN A 54 7.87 8.92 24.39
N ALA A 55 6.86 8.60 25.21
CA ALA A 55 5.52 8.25 24.74
C ALA A 55 4.87 9.35 23.85
N TRP A 56 5.25 10.62 24.04
CA TRP A 56 4.79 11.74 23.19
C TRP A 56 5.10 11.53 21.70
N ALA A 57 6.24 10.92 21.36
CA ALA A 57 6.63 10.66 19.98
C ALA A 57 5.74 9.58 19.35
N ALA A 58 5.32 8.58 20.13
CA ALA A 58 4.37 7.56 19.69
C ALA A 58 2.99 8.17 19.37
N TYR A 59 2.50 9.10 20.20
CA TYR A 59 1.26 9.83 19.90
C TYR A 59 1.37 10.67 18.63
N LEU A 60 2.49 11.37 18.44
CA LEU A 60 2.73 12.14 17.22
C LEU A 60 2.72 11.22 15.98
N MET A 61 3.45 10.10 16.02
CA MET A 61 3.45 9.09 14.96
C MET A 61 2.03 8.60 14.66
N LEU A 62 1.23 8.30 15.69
CA LEU A 62 -0.15 7.85 15.52
C LEU A 62 -1.02 8.89 14.81
N VAL A 63 -0.90 10.17 15.17
CA VAL A 63 -1.63 11.26 14.49
C VAL A 63 -1.22 11.36 13.04
N LEU A 64 0.09 11.32 12.74
CA LEU A 64 0.59 11.35 11.36
C LEU A 64 0.08 10.15 10.54
N LEU A 65 0.02 8.97 11.14
CA LEU A 65 -0.52 7.77 10.50
C LEU A 65 -1.99 7.95 10.12
N VAL A 66 -2.81 8.50 11.03
CA VAL A 66 -4.22 8.81 10.75
C VAL A 66 -4.36 9.82 9.62
N VAL A 67 -3.53 10.88 9.60
CA VAL A 67 -3.55 11.90 8.54
C VAL A 67 -3.23 11.29 7.18
N ILE A 68 -2.18 10.45 7.09
CA ILE A 68 -1.80 9.76 5.85
C ILE A 68 -2.95 8.85 5.40
N PHE A 69 -3.50 8.05 6.31
CA PHE A 69 -4.60 7.14 6.01
C PHE A 69 -5.84 7.87 5.45
N VAL A 70 -6.28 8.93 6.13
CA VAL A 70 -7.45 9.73 5.71
C VAL A 70 -7.19 10.44 4.38
N GLY A 71 -6.01 11.06 4.22
CA GLY A 71 -5.63 11.74 2.98
C GLY A 71 -5.66 10.79 1.78
N PHE A 72 -5.18 9.57 1.99
CA PHE A 72 -5.15 8.54 0.97
C PHE A 72 -6.55 7.97 0.65
N LEU A 73 -7.37 7.73 1.67
CA LEU A 73 -8.77 7.30 1.49
C LEU A 73 -9.60 8.34 0.72
N ASN A 74 -9.38 9.64 0.97
CA ASN A 74 -10.02 10.71 0.21
C ASN A 74 -9.60 10.70 -1.27
N HIS A 75 -8.32 10.44 -1.56
CA HIS A 75 -7.80 10.34 -2.93
C HIS A 75 -8.43 9.14 -3.67
N PHE A 76 -8.54 7.99 -3.01
CA PHE A 76 -9.24 6.83 -3.54
C PHE A 76 -10.71 7.10 -3.80
N ARG A 77 -11.41 7.73 -2.85
CA ARG A 77 -12.81 8.07 -3.03
C ARG A 77 -13.02 8.90 -4.31
N ALA A 78 -12.17 9.90 -4.54
CA ALA A 78 -12.22 10.72 -5.76
C ALA A 78 -11.92 9.94 -7.04
N MET A 79 -11.02 8.95 -6.99
CA MET A 79 -10.66 8.12 -8.13
C MET A 79 -11.74 7.09 -8.49
N TYR A 80 -12.39 6.50 -7.49
CA TYR A 80 -13.35 5.39 -7.65
C TYR A 80 -14.79 5.86 -7.83
N PHE A 81 -15.21 6.90 -7.10
CA PHE A 81 -16.58 7.43 -7.12
C PHE A 81 -16.70 8.78 -7.84
N GLY A 82 -15.60 9.34 -8.35
CA GLY A 82 -15.65 10.57 -9.13
C GLY A 82 -16.28 10.33 -10.50
N GLU A 83 -17.55 10.71 -10.66
CA GLU A 83 -18.24 10.71 -11.95
C GLU A 83 -17.64 11.76 -12.89
N SER A 84 -16.92 11.30 -13.91
CA SER A 84 -16.64 12.14 -15.08
C SER A 84 -17.13 11.45 -16.36
N ALA A 85 -18.16 12.04 -16.96
CA ALA A 85 -18.78 11.61 -18.21
C ALA A 85 -17.79 11.58 -19.41
N GLN A 86 -16.70 12.35 -19.34
CA GLN A 86 -15.65 12.38 -20.37
C GLN A 86 -14.73 11.15 -20.35
N ALA A 87 -14.62 10.46 -19.21
CA ALA A 87 -13.80 9.25 -19.11
C ALA A 87 -14.45 8.04 -19.80
N ALA A 88 -15.79 7.96 -19.78
CA ALA A 88 -16.56 6.90 -20.43
C ALA A 88 -16.38 6.87 -21.97
N ALA A 89 -16.17 8.05 -22.60
CA ALA A 89 -15.99 8.16 -24.05
C ALA A 89 -14.57 7.79 -24.52
N ALA A 90 -13.55 7.93 -23.67
CA ALA A 90 -12.16 7.58 -23.99
C ALA A 90 -11.86 6.09 -23.76
N THR A 91 -12.61 5.43 -22.87
CA THR A 91 -12.41 4.02 -22.50
C THR A 91 -12.84 3.02 -23.58
N THR A 92 -13.70 3.40 -24.53
CA THR A 92 -14.19 2.51 -25.59
C THR A 92 -13.12 2.20 -26.65
N ARG A 93 -11.97 2.90 -26.65
CA ARG A 93 -10.98 2.84 -27.74
C ARG A 93 -9.75 1.99 -27.49
N TRP A 94 -9.51 1.49 -26.27
CA TRP A 94 -8.34 0.66 -25.96
C TRP A 94 -8.75 -0.71 -25.43
N ARG A 95 -8.76 -1.70 -26.32
CA ARG A 95 -8.83 -3.14 -26.01
C ARG A 95 -7.44 -3.74 -26.24
N PRO A 96 -6.59 -3.89 -25.20
CA PRO A 96 -5.34 -4.61 -25.37
C PRO A 96 -5.62 -6.06 -25.76
N THR A 97 -4.75 -6.61 -26.59
CA THR A 97 -4.82 -8.03 -26.94
C THR A 97 -4.60 -8.90 -25.70
N PRO A 98 -5.13 -10.14 -25.65
CA PRO A 98 -4.97 -11.02 -24.50
C PRO A 98 -3.51 -11.24 -24.07
N SER A 99 -2.57 -11.23 -25.02
CA SER A 99 -1.14 -11.39 -24.77
C SER A 99 -0.53 -10.17 -24.04
N GLU A 100 -0.79 -8.94 -24.50
CA GLU A 100 -0.27 -7.73 -23.84
C GLU A 100 -0.82 -7.52 -22.43
N ARG A 101 -2.05 -8.00 -22.17
CA ARG A 101 -2.68 -7.92 -20.86
C ARG A 101 -1.95 -8.74 -19.79
N ILE A 102 -1.34 -9.87 -20.16
CA ILE A 102 -0.59 -10.74 -19.24
C ILE A 102 0.73 -10.08 -18.83
N TRP A 103 1.47 -9.52 -19.78
CA TRP A 103 2.77 -8.88 -19.51
C TRP A 103 2.67 -7.60 -18.67
N CYS A 104 1.55 -6.87 -18.72
CA CYS A 104 1.32 -5.73 -17.84
C CYS A 104 0.85 -6.12 -16.43
N VAL A 105 0.12 -7.22 -16.27
CA VAL A 105 -0.52 -7.62 -15.00
C VAL A 105 0.40 -8.52 -14.18
N LEU A 106 1.25 -9.33 -14.82
CA LEU A 106 2.16 -10.26 -14.16
C LEU A 106 3.14 -9.56 -13.19
N PRO A 107 3.81 -8.43 -13.54
CA PRO A 107 4.71 -7.76 -12.61
C PRO A 107 3.98 -7.17 -11.39
N MET A 108 2.74 -6.70 -11.59
CA MET A 108 1.92 -6.17 -10.50
C MET A 108 1.55 -7.26 -9.49
N TRP A 109 1.17 -8.45 -9.97
CA TRP A 109 0.96 -9.61 -9.11
C TRP A 109 2.25 -10.08 -8.43
N LEU A 110 3.35 -10.11 -9.17
CA LEU A 110 4.65 -10.50 -8.63
C LEU A 110 5.12 -9.56 -7.51
N ALA A 111 4.76 -8.28 -7.56
CA ALA A 111 5.01 -7.34 -6.47
C ALA A 111 4.01 -7.51 -5.31
N LEU A 112 2.71 -7.70 -5.63
CA LEU A 112 1.66 -7.76 -4.61
C LEU A 112 1.72 -9.03 -3.76
N LEU A 113 1.90 -10.20 -4.39
CA LEU A 113 1.82 -11.49 -3.70
C LEU A 113 2.86 -11.66 -2.61
N PRO A 114 4.17 -11.37 -2.82
CA PRO A 114 5.15 -11.47 -1.75
C PRO A 114 4.84 -10.53 -0.58
N ILE A 115 4.40 -9.29 -0.85
CA ILE A 115 4.06 -8.32 0.20
C ILE A 115 2.84 -8.78 0.99
N LEU A 116 1.84 -9.36 0.31
CA LEU A 116 0.66 -9.92 0.95
C LEU A 116 1.01 -11.17 1.78
N ILE A 117 1.77 -12.10 1.20
CA ILE A 117 2.21 -13.32 1.89
C ILE A 117 3.04 -12.97 3.11
N LEU A 118 4.01 -12.06 3.00
CA LEU A 118 4.81 -11.61 4.14
C LEU A 118 4.00 -10.84 5.19
N GLY A 119 2.92 -10.17 4.75
CA GLY A 119 1.98 -9.50 5.65
C GLY A 119 1.12 -10.48 6.45
N LEU A 120 0.61 -11.54 5.82
CA LEU A 120 -0.19 -12.57 6.50
C LEU A 120 0.69 -13.56 7.27
N TRP A 121 1.85 -13.90 6.72
CA TRP A 121 2.76 -14.90 7.24
C TRP A 121 4.17 -14.31 7.34
N TRP A 122 4.53 -13.90 8.55
CA TRP A 122 5.89 -13.51 8.88
C TRP A 122 6.70 -14.74 9.30
N PRO A 123 7.74 -15.14 8.55
CA PRO A 123 8.53 -16.32 8.92
C PRO A 123 9.30 -16.10 10.22
N SER A 124 9.24 -17.07 11.13
CA SER A 124 9.90 -17.01 12.45
C SER A 124 11.42 -16.85 12.36
N ALA A 125 12.04 -17.33 11.27
CA ALA A 125 13.46 -17.13 10.98
C ALA A 125 13.84 -15.64 10.94
N PHE A 126 13.03 -14.81 10.28
CA PHE A 126 13.32 -13.37 10.19
C PHE A 126 13.23 -12.68 11.54
N SER A 127 12.21 -12.97 12.34
CA SER A 127 12.11 -12.41 13.69
C SER A 127 13.30 -12.80 14.58
N HIS A 128 13.84 -14.00 14.43
CA HIS A 128 15.02 -14.42 15.19
C HIS A 128 16.24 -13.54 14.84
N TYR A 129 16.54 -13.35 13.55
CA TYR A 129 17.65 -12.50 13.12
C TYR A 129 17.46 -11.03 13.50
N PHE A 130 16.25 -10.48 13.35
CA PHE A 130 15.98 -9.09 13.74
C PHE A 130 16.16 -8.86 15.24
N ASN A 131 15.72 -9.79 16.08
CA ASN A 131 15.90 -9.68 17.53
C ASN A 131 17.37 -9.76 17.93
N VAL A 132 18.17 -10.62 17.29
CA VAL A 132 19.62 -10.70 17.53
C VAL A 132 20.32 -9.38 17.18
N ILE A 133 20.05 -8.85 15.99
CA ILE A 133 20.66 -7.57 15.54
C ILE A 133 20.20 -6.41 16.43
N ALA A 134 18.92 -6.36 16.79
CA ALA A 134 18.39 -5.32 17.68
C ALA A 134 19.02 -5.39 19.08
N ALA A 135 19.30 -6.58 19.60
CA ALA A 135 19.96 -6.75 20.88
C ALA A 135 21.43 -6.28 20.85
N GLU A 136 22.18 -6.57 19.78
CA GLU A 136 23.55 -6.08 19.62
C GLU A 136 23.60 -4.55 19.51
N LEU A 137 22.73 -3.95 18.68
CA LEU A 137 22.64 -2.49 18.55
C LEU A 137 22.18 -1.81 19.85
N GLY A 138 21.27 -2.44 20.59
CA GLY A 138 20.77 -1.92 21.86
C GLY A 138 21.79 -2.01 23.01
N GLN A 139 22.71 -2.99 22.96
CA GLN A 139 23.81 -3.11 23.93
C GLN A 139 24.95 -2.12 23.66
N GLY A 140 25.24 -1.81 22.39
CA GLY A 140 26.26 -0.80 22.03
C GLY A 140 25.88 0.65 22.35
N LEU A 141 24.62 0.92 22.71
CA LEU A 141 24.11 2.24 23.09
C LEU A 141 23.94 2.43 24.61
N ARG A 142 24.37 1.45 25.42
CA ARG A 142 24.47 1.56 26.88
C ARG A 142 25.93 1.69 27.31
#